data_AF-A0A9N9C2N7-F1
#
_entry.id   AF-A0A9N9C2N7-F1
#
_cell.length_a   1.000
_cell.length_b   1.000
_cell.length_c   1.000
_cell.angle_alpha   90.00
_cell.angle_beta   90.00
_cell.angle_gamma   90.00
#
_symmetry.space_group_name_H-M   'P 1'
#
loop_
_entity.id
_entity.type
_entity.pdbx_description
1 polymer ?
#
loop_
_entity_poly.entity_id
_entity_poly.type
_entity_poly.pdbx_seq_one_letter_code
_entity_poly.pdbx_strand_id
1 'polypeptide(L)'
;MPRNSNRFFCAICTRSLKGFRSPAGLQRHETTKHATYNLIPNHIKQVPKSELCHLKRVIVKELQKKLKNYYRAIGEQVLSLHCSEDAFVGIFGHYITRYSPCGSFYVCHFKGEDAVETIGQLLDNDHWCERDY
;
A
#
# COMPACT_ATOMS: atom_id res chain seq x y z
N MET A 1 30.41 27.43 13.53
CA MET A 1 30.25 26.34 12.55
C MET A 1 28.81 25.87 12.58
N PRO A 2 27.96 26.18 11.58
CA PRO A 2 26.58 25.70 11.61
C PRO A 2 26.54 24.22 11.22
N ARG A 3 26.04 23.36 12.12
CA ARG A 3 25.74 21.96 11.82
C ARG A 3 24.54 21.96 10.87
N ASN A 4 24.77 21.67 9.60
CA ASN A 4 23.69 21.46 8.64
C ASN A 4 23.04 20.08 8.94
N SER A 5 22.20 20.04 9.98
CA SER A 5 21.57 18.83 10.53
C SER A 5 20.28 18.45 9.80
N ASN A 6 20.29 18.43 8.46
CA ASN A 6 19.18 17.86 7.69
C ASN A 6 19.62 16.56 7.02
N ARG A 7 19.94 15.57 7.85
CA ARG A 7 20.27 14.21 7.42
C ARG A 7 19.05 13.32 7.63
N PHE A 8 18.75 12.50 6.64
CA PHE A 8 17.64 11.55 6.68
C PHE A 8 18.17 10.18 7.06
N PHE A 9 17.46 9.46 7.93
CA PHE A 9 17.90 8.16 8.43
C PHE A 9 16.92 7.08 8.01
N CYS A 10 17.43 5.89 7.75
CA CYS A 10 16.57 4.75 7.46
C CYS A 10 15.99 4.21 8.76
N ALA A 11 14.67 4.09 8.83
CA ALA A 11 13.97 3.49 9.97
C ALA A 11 14.12 1.96 10.02
N ILE A 12 14.54 1.33 8.92
CA ILE A 12 14.59 -0.14 8.77
C ILE A 12 15.97 -0.70 9.13
N CYS A 13 17.05 0.01 8.78
CA CYS A 13 18.40 -0.46 9.07
C CYS A 13 19.31 0.64 9.64
N THR A 14 20.24 0.21 10.49
CA THR A 14 21.22 1.07 11.16
C THR A 14 22.43 1.41 10.28
N ARG A 15 22.45 0.94 9.02
CA ARG A 15 23.64 1.00 8.14
C ARG A 15 24.07 2.42 7.77
N SER A 16 23.18 3.41 7.93
CA SER A 16 23.46 4.80 7.57
C SER A 16 23.61 5.69 8.82
N LEU A 17 24.54 5.35 9.71
CA LEU A 17 24.90 6.20 10.87
C LEU A 17 25.26 7.64 10.47
N LYS A 18 25.71 7.86 9.23
CA LYS A 18 26.04 9.19 8.68
C LYS A 18 24.83 9.94 8.07
N GLY A 19 23.70 9.24 7.89
CA GLY A 19 22.48 9.75 7.28
C GLY A 19 22.60 10.14 5.79
N PHE A 20 21.50 10.03 5.07
CA PHE A 20 21.36 10.45 3.69
C PHE A 20 21.28 11.97 3.58
N ARG A 21 21.85 12.52 2.51
CA ARG A 21 21.85 13.98 2.24
C ARG A 21 20.51 14.49 1.74
N SER A 22 19.62 13.61 1.28
CA SER A 22 18.32 13.96 0.72
C SER A 22 17.29 12.84 0.92
N PRO A 23 15.98 13.17 0.91
CA PRO A 23 14.90 12.17 0.96
C PRO A 23 14.97 11.20 -0.22
N ALA A 24 15.27 11.69 -1.43
CA ALA A 24 15.42 10.85 -2.62
C ALA A 24 16.54 9.80 -2.47
N GLY A 25 17.63 10.16 -1.79
CA GLY A 25 18.72 9.22 -1.47
C GLY A 25 18.26 8.12 -0.50
N LEU A 26 17.48 8.48 0.51
CA LEU A 26 16.88 7.53 1.45
C LEU A 26 15.86 6.63 0.77
N GLN A 27 14.98 7.19 -0.06
CA GLN A 27 13.97 6.43 -0.80
C GLN A 27 14.63 5.41 -1.75
N ARG A 28 15.67 5.80 -2.49
CA ARG A 28 16.43 4.86 -3.34
C ARG A 28 17.06 3.74 -2.51
N HIS A 29 17.59 4.07 -1.33
CA HIS A 29 18.11 3.07 -0.41
C HIS A 29 17.01 2.09 0.05
N GLU A 30 15.85 2.58 0.45
CA GLU A 30 14.71 1.72 0.82
C GLU A 30 14.27 0.82 -0.35
N THR A 31 14.12 1.38 -1.56
CA THR A 31 13.73 0.60 -2.73
C THR A 31 14.76 -0.48 -3.09
N THR A 32 16.05 -0.23 -2.91
CA THR A 32 17.11 -1.17 -3.32
C THR A 32 17.51 -2.18 -2.25
N LYS A 33 17.42 -1.81 -0.96
CA LYS A 33 17.85 -2.66 0.17
C LYS A 33 16.70 -3.24 0.98
N HIS A 34 15.51 -2.67 0.86
CA HIS A 34 14.32 -3.02 1.63
C HIS A 34 13.09 -3.18 0.71
N ALA A 35 13.31 -3.72 -0.49
CA ALA A 35 12.25 -3.92 -1.49
C ALA A 35 11.11 -4.82 -0.97
N THR A 36 11.42 -5.77 -0.10
CA THR A 36 10.47 -6.75 0.48
C THR A 36 10.14 -6.46 1.94
N TYR A 37 10.51 -5.29 2.46
CA TYR A 37 10.16 -4.92 3.83
C TYR A 37 8.66 -4.67 3.92
N ASN A 38 7.97 -5.43 4.76
CA ASN A 38 6.51 -5.42 4.89
C ASN A 38 6.02 -5.45 6.34
N LEU A 39 6.90 -5.15 7.31
CA LEU A 39 6.50 -5.13 8.71
C LEU A 39 5.55 -3.96 8.96
N ILE A 40 4.40 -4.30 9.54
CA ILE A 40 3.39 -3.33 9.95
C ILE A 40 3.93 -2.55 11.16
N PRO A 41 3.87 -1.20 11.14
CA PRO A 41 4.30 -0.39 12.27
C PRO A 41 3.46 -0.66 13.54
N ASN A 42 4.10 -0.58 14.71
CA ASN A 42 3.41 -0.79 15.99
C ASN A 42 2.40 0.32 16.34
N HIS A 43 2.43 1.47 15.65
CA HIS A 43 1.50 2.57 15.90
C HIS A 43 0.12 2.37 15.25
N ILE A 44 -0.04 1.31 14.44
CA ILE A 44 -1.31 1.02 13.78
C ILE A 44 -2.39 0.68 14.81
N LYS A 45 -3.52 1.37 14.72
CA LYS A 45 -4.65 1.21 15.62
C LYS A 45 -5.71 0.30 15.02
N GLN A 46 -6.50 -0.32 15.89
CA GLN A 46 -7.69 -1.03 15.47
C GLN A 46 -8.74 -0.05 14.96
N VAL A 47 -9.34 -0.37 13.82
CA VAL A 47 -10.39 0.41 13.16
C VAL A 47 -11.74 -0.29 13.37
N PRO A 48 -12.83 0.45 13.63
CA PRO A 48 -14.16 -0.13 13.75
C PRO A 48 -14.57 -0.90 12.49
N LYS A 49 -15.22 -2.05 12.66
CA LYS A 49 -15.69 -2.90 11.54
C LYS A 49 -16.57 -2.12 10.55
N SER A 50 -17.40 -1.20 11.03
CA SER A 50 -18.28 -0.36 10.19
C SER A 50 -17.49 0.52 9.22
N GLU A 51 -16.38 1.11 9.68
CA GLU A 51 -15.50 1.94 8.86
C GLU A 51 -14.76 1.09 7.82
N LEU A 52 -14.27 -0.09 8.21
CA LEU A 52 -13.67 -1.04 7.27
C LEU A 52 -14.67 -1.48 6.20
N CYS A 53 -15.91 -1.81 6.57
CA CYS A 53 -16.97 -2.17 5.63
C CYS A 53 -17.30 -1.01 4.68
N HIS A 54 -17.34 0.23 5.18
CA HIS A 54 -17.54 1.39 4.31
C HIS A 54 -16.40 1.54 3.31
N LEU A 55 -15.16 1.46 3.77
CA LEU A 55 -13.98 1.57 2.92
C LEU A 55 -13.92 0.46 1.86
N LYS A 56 -14.22 -0.80 2.21
CA LYS A 56 -14.32 -1.90 1.24
C LYS A 56 -15.28 -1.59 0.10
N ARG A 57 -16.47 -1.05 0.41
CA ARG A 57 -17.46 -0.63 -0.60
C ARG A 57 -16.96 0.50 -1.49
N VAL A 58 -16.21 1.45 -0.94
CA VAL A 58 -15.57 2.53 -1.72
C VAL A 58 -14.51 1.93 -2.66
N ILE A 59 -13.67 1.02 -2.16
CA ILE A 59 -12.63 0.35 -2.95
C ILE A 59 -13.26 -0.41 -4.12
N VAL A 60 -14.31 -1.19 -3.88
CA VAL A 60 -15.04 -1.92 -4.94
C VAL A 60 -15.50 -0.95 -6.03
N LYS A 61 -16.13 0.17 -5.67
CA LYS A 61 -16.60 1.16 -6.66
C LYS A 61 -15.44 1.76 -7.47
N GLU A 62 -14.31 2.05 -6.84
CA GLU A 62 -13.14 2.56 -7.55
C GLU A 62 -12.50 1.51 -8.47
N LEU A 63 -12.46 0.24 -8.04
CA LEU A 63 -12.03 -0.88 -8.88
C LEU A 63 -12.94 -1.05 -10.10
N GLN A 64 -14.25 -1.09 -9.91
CA GLN A 64 -15.23 -1.21 -11.00
C GLN A 64 -15.10 -0.05 -12.00
N LYS A 65 -14.95 1.20 -11.52
CA LYS A 65 -14.69 2.36 -12.39
C LYS A 65 -13.40 2.21 -13.19
N LYS A 66 -12.30 1.81 -12.54
CA LYS A 66 -11.01 1.60 -13.21
C LYS A 66 -11.10 0.50 -14.26
N LEU A 67 -11.60 -0.68 -13.88
CA LEU A 67 -11.75 -1.81 -14.80
C LEU A 67 -12.68 -1.51 -15.99
N LYS A 68 -13.73 -0.70 -15.78
CA LYS A 68 -14.62 -0.24 -16.87
C LYS A 68 -13.87 0.60 -17.91
N ASN A 69 -13.00 1.51 -17.47
CA ASN A 69 -12.27 2.42 -18.36
C ASN A 69 -11.13 1.75 -19.14
N TYR A 70 -10.63 0.61 -18.65
CA TYR A 70 -9.46 -0.08 -19.20
C TYR A 70 -9.81 -1.43 -19.85
N TYR A 71 -10.96 -1.51 -20.54
CA TYR A 71 -11.49 -2.74 -21.18
C TYR A 71 -10.54 -3.46 -22.15
N ARG A 72 -9.45 -2.81 -22.60
CA ARG A 72 -8.41 -3.35 -23.48
C ARG A 72 -7.03 -3.46 -22.84
N ALA A 73 -6.88 -3.03 -21.59
CA ALA A 73 -5.57 -3.00 -20.94
C ALA A 73 -5.22 -4.38 -20.38
N ILE A 74 -4.73 -5.24 -21.25
CA ILE A 74 -3.95 -6.42 -20.85
C ILE A 74 -2.70 -5.87 -20.16
N GLY A 75 -2.57 -6.07 -18.84
CA GLY A 75 -1.41 -5.63 -18.07
C GLY A 75 -1.70 -5.22 -16.64
N GLU A 76 -0.64 -4.87 -15.92
CA GLU A 76 -0.70 -4.43 -14.51
C GLU A 76 -1.58 -3.19 -14.34
N GLN A 77 -2.55 -3.27 -13.43
CA GLN A 77 -3.43 -2.17 -13.07
C GLN A 77 -3.06 -1.67 -11.67
N VAL A 78 -2.85 -0.36 -11.54
CA VAL A 78 -2.51 0.27 -10.25
C VAL A 78 -3.68 1.13 -9.78
N LEU A 79 -4.12 0.89 -8.55
CA LEU A 79 -5.12 1.70 -7.84
C LEU A 79 -4.45 2.40 -6.66
N SER A 80 -4.62 3.71 -6.60
CA SER A 80 -4.24 4.52 -5.43
C SER A 80 -5.48 4.81 -4.60
N LEU A 81 -5.39 4.58 -3.30
CA LEU A 81 -6.49 4.81 -2.35
C LEU A 81 -6.16 5.96 -1.43
N HIS A 82 -7.12 6.86 -1.22
CA HIS A 82 -7.04 7.89 -0.20
C HIS A 82 -7.79 7.40 1.04
N CYS A 83 -7.07 6.82 1.99
CA CYS A 83 -7.63 6.33 3.26
C CYS A 83 -6.59 6.47 4.39
N SER A 84 -7.03 6.27 5.63
CA SER A 84 -6.12 6.24 6.78
C SER A 84 -5.20 5.02 6.70
N GLU A 85 -4.00 5.16 7.25
CA GLU A 85 -3.03 4.06 7.35
C GLU A 85 -3.61 2.86 8.10
N ASP A 86 -4.28 3.13 9.23
CA ASP A 86 -4.94 2.14 10.06
C ASP A 86 -5.99 1.34 9.29
N ALA A 87 -6.81 2.01 8.47
CA ALA A 87 -7.85 1.34 7.69
C ALA A 87 -7.26 0.54 6.52
N PHE A 88 -6.22 1.06 5.87
CA PHE A 88 -5.51 0.31 4.84
C PHE A 88 -4.90 -0.98 5.40
N VAL A 89 -4.17 -0.89 6.52
CA VAL A 89 -3.59 -2.06 7.18
C VAL A 89 -4.68 -2.99 7.72
N GLY A 90 -5.78 -2.45 8.24
CA GLY A 90 -6.92 -3.23 8.72
C GLY A 90 -7.59 -4.07 7.63
N ILE A 91 -7.56 -3.64 6.37
CA ILE A 91 -8.07 -4.41 5.23
C ILE A 91 -6.97 -5.31 4.65
N PHE A 92 -5.83 -4.73 4.29
CA PHE A 92 -4.81 -5.37 3.47
C PHE A 92 -3.64 -5.98 4.25
N GLY A 93 -3.63 -5.92 5.58
CA GLY A 93 -2.46 -6.21 6.42
C GLY A 93 -1.72 -7.49 6.06
N HIS A 94 -2.44 -8.59 5.84
CA HIS A 94 -1.86 -9.89 5.47
C HIS A 94 -1.31 -9.96 4.03
N TYR A 95 -1.70 -9.01 3.18
CA TYR A 95 -1.36 -8.95 1.75
C TYR A 95 -0.34 -7.85 1.42
N ILE A 96 0.17 -7.14 2.43
CA ILE A 96 1.22 -6.13 2.23
C ILE A 96 2.50 -6.83 1.77
N THR A 97 2.90 -6.55 0.54
CA THR A 97 4.15 -7.04 -0.04
C THR A 97 5.30 -6.07 0.19
N ARG A 98 4.98 -4.78 0.38
CA ARG A 98 5.97 -3.74 0.66
C ARG A 98 5.38 -2.58 1.45
N TYR A 99 6.16 -2.08 2.40
CA TYR A 99 5.96 -0.83 3.13
C TYR A 99 7.22 0.03 3.02
N SER A 100 7.06 1.33 2.78
CA SER A 100 8.15 2.30 2.70
C SER A 100 7.96 3.38 3.76
N PRO A 101 8.72 3.35 4.87
CA PRO A 101 8.66 4.38 5.90
C PRO A 101 9.02 5.77 5.35
N CYS A 102 10.02 5.89 4.48
CA CYS A 102 10.37 7.17 3.86
C CYS A 102 9.31 7.65 2.87
N GLY A 103 8.65 6.74 2.16
CA GLY A 103 7.64 7.06 1.16
C GLY A 103 6.23 7.22 1.73
N SER A 104 6.00 6.78 2.97
CA SER A 104 4.69 6.69 3.61
C SER A 104 3.64 5.98 2.75
N PHE A 105 4.02 4.87 2.11
CA PHE A 105 3.10 4.09 1.28
C PHE A 105 3.26 2.59 1.48
N TYR A 106 2.15 1.91 1.24
CA TYR A 106 2.01 0.47 1.24
C TYR A 106 1.73 -0.03 -0.16
N VAL A 107 2.15 -1.25 -0.44
CA VAL A 107 1.92 -1.91 -1.71
C VAL A 107 1.47 -3.34 -1.43
N CYS A 108 0.44 -3.75 -2.16
CA CYS A 108 -0.05 -5.12 -2.22
C CYS A 108 -0.03 -5.55 -3.68
N HIS A 109 0.53 -6.72 -3.98
CA HIS A 109 0.54 -7.29 -5.33
C HIS A 109 -0.39 -8.49 -5.37
N PHE A 110 -1.42 -8.41 -6.20
CA PHE A 110 -2.31 -9.52 -6.51
C PHE A 110 -2.06 -9.98 -7.95
N LYS A 111 -1.73 -11.26 -8.15
CA LYS A 111 -1.37 -11.84 -9.46
C LYS A 111 -1.93 -13.26 -9.57
N GLY A 112 -2.23 -13.68 -10.80
CA GLY A 112 -2.74 -15.03 -11.09
C GLY A 112 -4.27 -15.13 -11.03
N GLU A 113 -4.79 -16.32 -11.27
CA GLU A 113 -6.23 -16.60 -11.29
C GLU A 113 -6.84 -16.43 -9.88
N ASP A 114 -6.13 -16.87 -8.85
CA ASP A 114 -6.54 -16.75 -7.45
C ASP A 114 -6.65 -15.30 -6.96
N ALA A 115 -6.05 -14.34 -7.68
CA ALA A 115 -6.13 -12.92 -7.32
C ALA A 115 -7.58 -12.42 -7.32
N VAL A 116 -8.42 -12.95 -8.22
CA VAL A 116 -9.80 -12.50 -8.32
C VAL A 116 -10.61 -12.94 -7.11
N GLU A 117 -10.49 -14.20 -6.74
CA GLU A 117 -11.14 -14.75 -5.54
C GLU A 117 -10.60 -14.10 -4.27
N THR A 118 -9.27 -13.94 -4.17
CA THR A 118 -8.61 -13.32 -3.01
C THR A 118 -9.13 -11.89 -2.78
N ILE A 119 -9.24 -11.08 -3.84
CA ILE A 119 -9.77 -9.72 -3.73
C ILE A 119 -11.25 -9.75 -3.36
N GLY A 120 -12.04 -10.69 -3.89
CA GLY A 120 -13.45 -10.84 -3.55
C GLY A 120 -13.68 -11.14 -2.07
N GLN A 121 -12.95 -12.13 -1.53
CA GLN A 121 -12.97 -12.47 -0.10
C GLN A 121 -12.48 -11.29 0.77
N LEU A 122 -11.41 -10.61 0.33
CA LEU A 122 -10.85 -9.46 1.04
C LEU A 122 -11.85 -8.30 1.14
N LEU A 123 -12.57 -8.01 0.05
CA LEU A 123 -13.53 -6.92 -0.03
C LEU A 123 -14.94 -7.30 0.38
N ASP A 124 -15.17 -8.57 0.73
CA ASP A 124 -16.49 -9.12 1.07
C ASP A 124 -17.51 -8.89 -0.07
N ASN A 125 -17.05 -9.15 -1.30
CA ASN A 125 -17.84 -8.93 -2.52
C ASN A 125 -17.32 -9.78 -3.69
N ASP A 126 -18.03 -10.85 -4.05
CA ASP A 126 -17.66 -11.74 -5.17
C ASP A 126 -17.80 -11.07 -6.54
N HIS A 127 -18.65 -10.05 -6.64
CA HIS A 127 -18.94 -9.31 -7.87
C HIS A 127 -18.10 -8.02 -7.97
N TRP A 128 -16.99 -7.92 -7.23
CA TRP A 128 -16.16 -6.72 -7.17
C TRP A 128 -15.56 -6.33 -8.54
N CYS A 129 -15.36 -7.32 -9.42
CA CYS A 129 -14.87 -7.13 -10.79
C CYS A 129 -16.01 -7.03 -11.82
N GLU A 130 -17.26 -7.25 -11.42
CA GLU A 130 -18.42 -7.16 -12.30
C GLU A 130 -18.87 -5.71 -12.49
N ARG A 131 -19.55 -5.46 -13.62
CA ARG A 131 -20.08 -4.15 -13.97
C ARG A 131 -21.51 -4.05 -13.45
N ASP A 132 -21.78 -3.09 -12.58
CA ASP A 132 -23.16 -2.62 -12.37
C ASP A 132 -23.66 -2.00 -13.69
N TYR A 133 -24.69 -2.62 -14.29
CA TYR A 133 -25.37 -2.17 -15.51
C TYR A 133 -26.53 -1.23 -15.17
#